data_AF-A0A2N0AIX5-F1
#
_entry.id   AF-A0A2N0AIX5-F1
#
_cell.length_a   1.000
_cell.length_b   1.000
_cell.length_c   1.000
_cell.angle_alpha   90.00
_cell.angle_beta   90.00
_cell.angle_gamma   90.00
#
_symmetry.space_group_name_H-M   'P 1'
#
loop_
_entity.id
_entity.type
_entity.pdbx_description
1 polymer ?
#
loop_
_entity_poly.entity_id
_entity_poly.type
_entity_poly.pdbx_seq_one_letter_code
_entity_poly.pdbx_strand_id
1 'polypeptide(L)'
;MAVSKKKIGPKKPKPVGRPSKENGLNVREALIHAGVELLENTSLEDISLRKVAAKAGVSHVASYHHFENKHALFAAIAEIGFQKYFETYQNELQKTDKDFKGRYLALGWTYFQFIMANRQFARIMFGGTGVDVKTHPSLLAVSRRTYRQLHEIIRMGQNLGHLEKGNTREKTLASWAMIHGIAMLFLEGRLQMKNDIKEMEKFIQTVTEYAYVGMKSV
;
A
#
# COMPACT_ATOMS: atom_id res chain seq x y z
N MET A 1 2.04 4.37 63.84
CA MET A 1 1.35 4.13 62.55
C MET A 1 2.36 3.57 61.56
N ALA A 2 2.33 2.26 61.29
CA ALA A 2 3.28 1.59 60.39
C ALA A 2 2.56 1.20 59.09
N VAL A 3 3.06 1.71 57.96
CA VAL A 3 2.53 1.44 56.62
C VAL A 3 3.07 0.09 56.13
N SER A 4 2.16 -0.88 55.94
CA SER A 4 2.50 -2.21 55.42
C SER A 4 2.73 -2.16 53.90
N LYS A 5 3.97 -2.37 53.46
CA LYS A 5 4.32 -2.53 52.05
C LYS A 5 3.93 -3.94 51.57
N LYS A 6 2.89 -4.03 50.73
CA LYS A 6 2.48 -5.27 50.05
C LYS A 6 3.50 -5.60 48.96
N LYS A 7 4.28 -6.68 49.14
CA LYS A 7 5.18 -7.22 48.10
C LYS A 7 4.34 -7.72 46.92
N ILE A 8 4.52 -7.11 45.74
CA ILE A 8 3.95 -7.58 44.47
C ILE A 8 4.92 -8.62 43.90
N GLY A 9 4.55 -9.90 43.94
CA GLY A 9 5.28 -10.97 43.27
C GLY A 9 5.15 -10.87 41.74
N PRO A 10 6.03 -11.55 40.97
CA PRO A 10 6.03 -11.45 39.51
C PRO A 10 4.71 -11.95 38.93
N LYS A 11 4.08 -11.14 38.05
CA LYS A 11 2.87 -11.53 37.32
C LYS A 11 3.17 -12.75 36.44
N LYS A 12 2.39 -13.83 36.59
CA LYS A 12 2.46 -15.01 35.74
C LYS A 12 2.21 -14.64 34.26
N PRO A 13 2.92 -15.23 33.29
CA PRO A 13 2.70 -14.97 31.87
C PRO A 13 1.27 -15.39 31.46
N LYS A 14 0.60 -14.57 30.64
CA LYS A 14 -0.72 -14.89 30.07
C LYS A 14 -0.61 -16.16 29.21
N PRO A 15 -1.59 -17.08 29.24
CA PRO A 15 -1.55 -18.30 28.46
C PRO A 15 -1.58 -18.00 26.95
N VAL A 16 -0.64 -18.59 26.21
CA VAL A 16 -0.57 -18.55 24.75
C VAL A 16 -1.66 -19.47 24.20
N GLY A 17 -2.81 -18.92 23.81
CA GLY A 17 -3.92 -19.77 23.39
C GLY A 17 -5.26 -19.08 23.21
N ARG A 18 -5.27 -17.87 22.64
CA ARG A 18 -6.36 -17.23 21.88
C ARG A 18 -5.95 -15.77 21.68
N PRO A 19 -6.16 -15.18 20.49
CA PRO A 19 -6.02 -13.74 20.36
C PRO A 19 -6.90 -13.09 21.43
N SER A 20 -6.36 -12.11 22.17
CA SER A 20 -7.19 -11.37 23.12
C SER A 20 -8.36 -10.79 22.33
N LYS A 21 -9.59 -11.13 22.75
CA LYS A 21 -10.83 -10.51 22.24
C LYS A 21 -10.84 -8.98 22.38
N GLU A 22 -9.82 -8.37 22.99
CA GLU A 22 -9.67 -6.92 23.21
C GLU A 22 -9.76 -6.09 21.91
N ASN A 23 -9.47 -6.67 20.73
CA ASN A 23 -9.55 -5.94 19.44
C ASN A 23 -10.58 -6.48 18.43
N GLY A 24 -11.36 -7.53 18.76
CA GLY A 24 -12.38 -8.10 17.87
C GLY A 24 -11.90 -8.84 16.60
N LEU A 25 -10.59 -8.84 16.30
CA LEU A 25 -10.02 -9.47 15.11
C LEU A 25 -9.94 -11.00 15.20
N ASN A 26 -10.10 -11.67 14.07
CA ASN A 26 -9.76 -13.10 13.97
C ASN A 26 -8.24 -13.32 13.88
N VAL A 27 -7.78 -14.56 14.03
CA VAL A 27 -6.33 -14.89 14.03
C VAL A 27 -5.64 -14.45 12.74
N ARG A 28 -6.29 -14.64 11.57
CA ARG A 28 -5.72 -14.24 10.28
C ARG A 28 -5.52 -12.74 10.20
N GLU A 29 -6.51 -11.96 10.62
CA GLU A 29 -6.43 -10.50 10.68
C GLU A 29 -5.37 -10.02 11.66
N ALA A 30 -5.30 -10.62 12.86
CA ALA A 30 -4.29 -10.28 13.85
C ALA A 30 -2.86 -10.50 13.33
N LEU A 31 -2.62 -11.59 12.58
CA LEU A 31 -1.34 -11.87 11.93
C LEU A 31 -1.01 -10.85 10.84
N ILE A 32 -1.99 -10.46 10.01
CA ILE A 32 -1.80 -9.43 8.99
C ILE A 32 -1.45 -8.08 9.64
N HIS A 33 -2.23 -7.65 10.64
CA HIS A 33 -1.99 -6.40 11.37
C HIS A 33 -0.60 -6.38 12.01
N ALA A 34 -0.23 -7.45 12.71
CA ALA A 34 1.10 -7.58 13.30
C ALA A 34 2.21 -7.56 12.24
N GLY A 35 1.97 -8.16 11.07
CA GLY A 35 2.88 -8.11 9.93
C GLY A 35 3.09 -6.69 9.40
N VAL A 36 2.00 -5.95 9.19
CA VAL A 36 2.03 -4.54 8.75
C VAL A 36 2.82 -3.66 9.74
N GLU A 37 2.57 -3.83 11.04
CA GLU A 37 3.28 -3.06 12.07
C GLU A 37 4.77 -3.43 12.16
N LEU A 38 5.17 -4.69 11.94
CA LEU A 38 6.60 -5.05 11.94
C LEU A 38 7.36 -4.38 10.79
N LEU A 39 6.71 -4.21 9.64
CA LEU A 39 7.31 -3.62 8.46
C LEU A 39 7.68 -2.14 8.62
N GLU A 40 7.21 -1.47 9.67
CA GLU A 40 7.59 -0.09 9.97
C GLU A 40 9.06 0.02 10.38
N ASN A 41 9.57 -0.98 11.11
CA ASN A 41 10.90 -0.93 11.74
C ASN A 41 11.81 -2.09 11.33
N THR A 42 11.36 -2.95 10.42
CA THR A 42 12.07 -4.19 10.03
C THR A 42 12.25 -4.27 8.51
N SER A 43 13.38 -4.85 8.08
CA SER A 43 13.63 -5.20 6.68
C SER A 43 12.66 -6.31 6.21
N LEU A 44 12.44 -6.50 4.91
CA LEU A 44 11.54 -7.54 4.42
C LEU A 44 12.10 -8.95 4.69
N GLU A 45 13.42 -9.04 4.65
CA GLU A 45 14.23 -10.24 4.83
C GLU A 45 14.11 -10.76 6.27
N ASP A 46 14.05 -9.84 7.23
CA ASP A 46 13.97 -10.13 8.66
C ASP A 46 12.57 -10.52 9.14
N ILE A 47 11.52 -10.38 8.32
CA ILE A 47 10.17 -10.82 8.68
C ILE A 47 10.05 -12.35 8.58
N SER A 48 9.53 -12.96 9.64
CA SER A 48 9.16 -14.37 9.68
C SER A 48 7.78 -14.57 10.32
N LEU A 49 7.09 -15.66 9.96
CA LEU A 49 5.80 -16.01 10.56
C LEU A 49 5.89 -16.14 12.08
N ARG A 50 7.03 -16.61 12.60
CA ARG A 50 7.28 -16.68 14.04
C ARG A 50 7.31 -15.31 14.71
N LYS A 51 8.01 -14.33 14.13
CA LYS A 51 8.03 -12.95 14.65
C LYS A 51 6.64 -12.33 14.61
N VAL A 52 5.90 -12.56 13.51
CA VAL A 52 4.53 -12.08 13.34
C VAL A 52 3.58 -12.70 14.35
N ALA A 53 3.64 -14.02 14.56
CA ALA A 53 2.81 -14.73 15.54
C ALA A 53 3.07 -14.24 16.97
N ALA A 54 4.34 -14.07 17.33
CA ALA A 54 4.74 -13.55 18.63
C ALA A 54 4.17 -12.14 18.87
N LYS A 55 4.25 -11.25 17.87
CA LYS A 55 3.67 -9.91 17.97
C LYS A 55 2.14 -9.91 17.99
N ALA A 56 1.50 -10.78 17.21
CA ALA A 56 0.04 -10.96 17.21
C ALA A 56 -0.49 -11.63 18.49
N GLY A 57 0.37 -12.12 19.37
CA GLY A 57 -0.03 -12.83 20.59
C GLY A 57 -0.69 -14.18 20.32
N VAL A 58 -0.39 -14.81 19.19
CA VAL A 58 -0.93 -16.12 18.79
C VAL A 58 0.16 -17.18 18.75
N SER A 59 -0.23 -18.46 18.77
CA SER A 59 0.75 -19.54 18.71
C SER A 59 1.41 -19.61 17.33
N HIS A 60 2.65 -20.09 17.31
CA HIS A 60 3.36 -20.36 16.06
C HIS A 60 2.57 -21.31 15.15
N VAL A 61 2.00 -22.38 15.72
CA VAL A 61 1.16 -23.34 15.00
C VAL A 61 -0.05 -22.65 14.36
N ALA A 62 -0.70 -21.72 15.05
CA ALA A 62 -1.81 -20.95 14.50
C ALA A 62 -1.41 -20.09 13.29
N SER A 63 -0.19 -19.53 13.25
CA SER A 63 0.28 -18.80 12.07
C SER A 63 0.42 -19.66 10.83
N TYR A 64 0.95 -20.89 10.96
CA TYR A 64 1.09 -21.82 9.84
C TYR A 64 -0.24 -22.38 9.34
N HIS A 65 -1.27 -22.44 10.20
CA HIS A 65 -2.63 -22.78 9.77
C HIS A 65 -3.25 -21.72 8.85
N HIS A 66 -2.87 -20.45 9.00
CA HIS A 66 -3.42 -19.35 8.18
C HIS A 66 -2.53 -18.94 7.01
N PHE A 67 -1.21 -19.08 7.16
CA PHE A 67 -0.24 -18.72 6.15
C PHE A 67 0.81 -19.82 6.06
N GLU A 68 0.85 -20.51 4.91
CA GLU A 68 1.82 -21.57 4.65
C GLU A 68 3.28 -21.09 4.80
N ASN A 69 3.54 -19.86 4.38
CA ASN A 69 4.85 -19.23 4.44
C ASN A 69 4.73 -17.70 4.51
N LYS A 70 5.88 -17.01 4.63
CA LYS A 70 5.91 -15.54 4.71
C LYS A 70 5.38 -14.85 3.44
N HIS A 71 5.53 -15.46 2.27
CA HIS A 71 5.04 -14.89 1.01
C HIS A 71 3.51 -14.92 0.95
N ALA A 72 2.86 -15.96 1.49
CA ALA A 72 1.40 -15.99 1.63
C ALA A 72 0.88 -14.86 2.55
N LEU A 73 1.60 -14.55 3.63
CA LEU A 73 1.31 -13.40 4.49
C LEU A 73 1.51 -12.08 3.72
N PHE A 74 2.63 -11.93 3.01
CA PHE A 74 2.90 -10.73 2.20
C PHE A 74 1.86 -10.53 1.10
N ALA A 75 1.37 -11.59 0.46
CA ALA A 75 0.29 -11.51 -0.52
C ALA A 75 -1.00 -10.97 0.10
N ALA A 76 -1.35 -11.41 1.31
CA ALA A 76 -2.52 -10.89 2.03
C ALA A 76 -2.35 -9.43 2.45
N ILE A 77 -1.14 -9.03 2.86
CA ILE A 77 -0.82 -7.62 3.15
C ILE A 77 -0.89 -6.77 1.88
N ALA A 78 -0.34 -7.25 0.76
CA ALA A 78 -0.42 -6.59 -0.54
C ALA A 78 -1.87 -6.39 -0.98
N GLU A 79 -2.72 -7.41 -0.78
CA GLU A 79 -4.14 -7.37 -1.14
C GLU A 79 -4.85 -6.21 -0.41
N ILE A 80 -4.61 -6.07 0.89
CA ILE A 80 -5.14 -4.96 1.69
C ILE A 80 -4.56 -3.62 1.23
N GLY A 81 -3.27 -3.58 0.90
CA GLY A 81 -2.64 -2.37 0.35
C GLY A 81 -3.30 -1.92 -0.95
N PHE A 82 -3.52 -2.84 -1.90
CA PHE A 82 -4.23 -2.54 -3.15
C PHE A 82 -5.70 -2.17 -2.91
N GLN A 83 -6.39 -2.81 -1.97
CA GLN A 83 -7.78 -2.46 -1.63
C GLN A 83 -7.86 -1.04 -1.05
N LYS A 84 -6.97 -0.69 -0.13
CA LYS A 84 -6.88 0.66 0.44
C LYS A 84 -6.54 1.70 -0.63
N TYR A 85 -5.63 1.38 -1.55
CA TYR A 85 -5.30 2.26 -2.67
C TYR A 85 -6.49 2.44 -3.61
N PHE A 86 -7.22 1.37 -3.92
CA PHE A 86 -8.43 1.42 -4.75
C PHE A 86 -9.47 2.39 -4.15
N GLU A 87 -9.78 2.23 -2.87
CA GLU A 87 -10.74 3.09 -2.17
C GLU A 87 -10.28 4.55 -2.10
N THR A 88 -8.99 4.78 -1.81
CA THR A 88 -8.41 6.13 -1.80
C THR A 88 -8.58 6.82 -3.16
N TYR A 89 -8.31 6.10 -4.24
CA TYR A 89 -8.46 6.60 -5.61
C TYR A 89 -9.93 6.90 -5.96
N GLN A 90 -10.86 6.01 -5.60
CA GLN A 90 -12.29 6.22 -5.82
C GLN A 90 -12.81 7.44 -5.07
N ASN A 91 -12.41 7.61 -3.81
CA ASN A 91 -12.78 8.76 -3.00
C ASN A 91 -12.24 10.06 -3.60
N GLU A 92 -11.05 10.05 -4.20
CA GLU A 92 -10.54 11.23 -4.89
C GLU A 92 -11.31 11.53 -6.17
N LEU A 93 -11.66 10.52 -6.95
CA LEU A 93 -12.49 10.70 -8.16
C LEU A 93 -13.86 11.32 -7.87
N GLN A 94 -14.42 11.11 -6.68
CA GLN A 94 -15.68 11.72 -6.27
C GLN A 94 -15.57 13.22 -5.99
N LYS A 95 -14.37 13.71 -5.67
CA LYS A 95 -14.10 15.14 -5.39
C LYS A 95 -13.70 15.93 -6.63
N THR A 96 -13.45 15.25 -7.74
CA THR A 96 -12.96 15.87 -8.98
C THR A 96 -14.09 16.02 -9.99
N ASP A 97 -14.10 17.17 -10.67
CA ASP A 97 -14.96 17.39 -11.83
C ASP A 97 -14.68 16.37 -12.93
N LYS A 98 -15.56 16.28 -13.93
CA LYS A 98 -15.43 15.31 -15.04
C LYS A 98 -14.41 15.73 -16.11
N ASP A 99 -13.54 16.69 -15.81
CA ASP A 99 -12.47 17.08 -16.71
C ASP A 99 -11.27 16.11 -16.61
N PHE A 100 -10.66 15.81 -17.76
CA PHE A 100 -9.59 14.81 -17.80
C PHE A 100 -8.32 15.29 -17.08
N LYS A 101 -7.88 16.54 -17.32
CA LYS A 101 -6.58 17.01 -16.85
C LYS A 101 -6.54 17.11 -15.32
N GLY A 102 -7.58 17.69 -14.71
CA GLY A 102 -7.75 17.78 -13.27
C GLY A 102 -7.74 16.42 -12.60
N ARG A 103 -8.53 15.46 -13.12
CA ARG A 103 -8.52 14.07 -12.65
C ARG A 103 -7.13 13.45 -12.75
N TYR A 104 -6.49 13.54 -13.90
CA TYR A 104 -5.19 12.92 -14.12
C TYR A 104 -4.12 13.43 -13.15
N LEU A 105 -4.07 14.76 -12.93
CA LEU A 105 -3.14 15.38 -11.98
C LEU A 105 -3.46 15.04 -10.52
N ALA A 106 -4.73 15.09 -10.12
CA ALA A 106 -5.17 14.75 -8.77
C ALA A 106 -4.83 13.29 -8.40
N LEU A 107 -4.94 12.39 -9.37
CA LEU A 107 -4.67 10.97 -9.16
C LEU A 107 -3.17 10.65 -9.13
N GLY A 108 -2.35 11.40 -9.88
CA GLY A 108 -0.89 11.37 -9.72
C GLY A 108 -0.46 11.79 -8.32
N TRP A 109 -1.04 12.87 -7.80
CA TRP A 109 -0.81 13.32 -6.42
C TRP A 109 -1.29 12.30 -5.38
N THR A 110 -2.50 11.76 -5.56
CA THR A 110 -3.07 10.72 -4.68
C THR A 110 -2.21 9.46 -4.64
N TYR A 111 -1.68 9.04 -5.78
CA TYR A 111 -0.77 7.90 -5.84
C TYR A 111 0.49 8.13 -4.99
N PHE A 112 1.10 9.30 -5.14
CA PHE A 112 2.28 9.67 -4.36
C PHE A 112 1.98 9.74 -2.85
N GLN A 113 0.91 10.44 -2.47
CA GLN A 113 0.48 10.54 -1.06
C GLN A 113 0.21 9.16 -0.46
N PHE A 114 -0.46 8.28 -1.21
CA PHE A 114 -0.72 6.92 -0.75
C PHE A 114 0.58 6.19 -0.41
N ILE A 115 1.58 6.23 -1.29
CA ILE A 115 2.87 5.56 -1.06
C ILE A 115 3.60 6.16 0.15
N MET A 116 3.63 7.48 0.27
CA MET A 116 4.31 8.15 1.39
C MET A 116 3.62 7.91 2.74
N ALA A 117 2.29 7.87 2.77
CA ALA A 117 1.52 7.59 3.99
C ALA A 117 1.46 6.09 4.34
N ASN A 118 1.75 5.20 3.38
CA ASN A 118 1.61 3.75 3.52
C ASN A 118 2.89 3.03 3.08
N ARG A 119 4.04 3.52 3.55
CA ARG A 119 5.38 3.02 3.16
C ARG A 119 5.52 1.50 3.33
N GLN A 120 4.96 0.95 4.41
CA GLN A 120 4.97 -0.48 4.70
C GLN A 120 4.19 -1.30 3.67
N PHE A 121 3.04 -0.80 3.20
CA PHE A 121 2.28 -1.43 2.13
C PHE A 121 3.01 -1.29 0.80
N ALA A 122 3.54 -0.10 0.49
CA ALA A 122 4.26 0.14 -0.76
C ALA A 122 5.48 -0.78 -0.94
N ARG A 123 6.26 -1.00 0.15
CA ARG A 123 7.37 -1.97 0.17
C ARG A 123 6.91 -3.39 -0.17
N ILE A 124 5.72 -3.79 0.28
CA ILE A 124 5.19 -5.13 -0.01
C ILE A 124 4.62 -5.22 -1.43
N MET A 125 3.90 -4.20 -1.87
CA MET A 125 3.24 -4.16 -3.17
C MET A 125 4.25 -4.06 -4.34
N PHE A 126 5.38 -3.37 -4.14
CA PHE A 126 6.33 -3.03 -5.21
C PHE A 126 7.79 -3.41 -4.92
N GLY A 127 8.17 -3.67 -3.67
CA GLY A 127 9.56 -3.82 -3.24
C GLY A 127 10.17 -5.22 -3.38
N GLY A 128 9.75 -6.02 -4.36
CA GLY A 128 10.44 -7.29 -4.67
C GLY A 128 10.30 -8.38 -3.60
N THR A 129 9.12 -8.53 -2.99
CA THR A 129 8.83 -9.53 -1.95
C THR A 129 8.91 -10.99 -2.38
N GLY A 130 9.19 -11.26 -3.67
CA GLY A 130 9.10 -12.60 -4.26
C GLY A 130 7.67 -13.13 -4.37
N VAL A 131 6.65 -12.31 -4.08
CA VAL A 131 5.25 -12.69 -4.23
C VAL A 131 4.89 -12.69 -5.71
N ASP A 132 4.57 -13.87 -6.26
CA ASP A 132 3.94 -13.96 -7.57
C ASP A 132 2.45 -13.65 -7.43
N VAL A 133 2.04 -12.44 -7.82
CA VAL A 133 0.64 -12.00 -7.83
C VAL A 133 -0.27 -13.02 -8.55
N LYS A 134 0.23 -13.75 -9.56
CA LYS A 134 -0.57 -14.69 -10.35
C LYS A 134 -0.99 -15.93 -9.57
N THR A 135 -0.26 -16.32 -8.53
CA THR A 135 -0.60 -17.47 -7.68
C THR A 135 -1.61 -17.12 -6.58
N HIS A 136 -1.99 -15.83 -6.47
CA HIS A 136 -2.93 -15.32 -5.48
C HIS A 136 -4.13 -14.64 -6.17
N PRO A 137 -5.23 -15.37 -6.46
CA PRO A 137 -6.34 -14.85 -7.27
C PRO A 137 -6.99 -13.56 -6.73
N SER A 138 -7.17 -13.44 -5.41
CA SER A 138 -7.75 -12.26 -4.77
C SER A 138 -6.86 -11.03 -4.93
N LEU A 139 -5.57 -11.17 -4.64
CA LEU A 139 -4.54 -10.16 -4.87
C LEU A 139 -4.46 -9.75 -6.35
N LEU A 140 -4.47 -10.71 -7.27
CA LEU A 140 -4.49 -10.43 -8.71
C LEU A 140 -5.73 -9.62 -9.12
N ALA A 141 -6.90 -9.97 -8.60
CA ALA A 141 -8.15 -9.29 -8.91
C ALA A 141 -8.11 -7.82 -8.46
N VAL A 142 -7.69 -7.54 -7.21
CA VAL A 142 -7.63 -6.16 -6.70
C VAL A 142 -6.51 -5.35 -7.37
N SER A 143 -5.35 -5.95 -7.63
CA SER A 143 -4.26 -5.30 -8.37
C SER A 143 -4.72 -4.88 -9.77
N ARG A 144 -5.41 -5.76 -10.51
CA ARG A 144 -6.00 -5.43 -11.82
C ARG A 144 -7.07 -4.33 -11.73
N ARG A 145 -7.89 -4.33 -10.68
CA ARG A 145 -8.89 -3.27 -10.46
C ARG A 145 -8.21 -1.92 -10.24
N THR A 146 -7.15 -1.85 -9.43
CA THR A 146 -6.40 -0.59 -9.21
C THR A 146 -5.78 -0.05 -10.50
N TYR A 147 -5.13 -0.91 -11.29
CA TYR A 147 -4.57 -0.53 -12.59
C TYR A 147 -5.65 -0.01 -13.56
N ARG A 148 -6.82 -0.67 -13.57
CA ARG A 148 -7.94 -0.29 -14.44
C ARG A 148 -8.41 1.14 -14.19
N GLN A 149 -8.31 1.65 -12.96
CA GLN A 149 -8.72 3.02 -12.67
C GLN A 149 -7.92 4.05 -13.47
N LEU A 150 -6.58 3.92 -13.51
CA LEU A 150 -5.75 4.79 -14.34
C LEU A 150 -6.01 4.55 -15.84
N HIS A 151 -6.19 3.29 -16.24
CA HIS A 151 -6.50 2.96 -17.63
C HIS A 151 -7.78 3.67 -18.12
N GLU A 152 -8.83 3.72 -17.30
CA GLU A 152 -10.07 4.41 -17.66
C GLU A 152 -9.91 5.93 -17.73
N ILE A 153 -9.02 6.53 -16.93
CA ILE A 153 -8.68 7.94 -17.02
C ILE A 153 -7.93 8.25 -18.32
N ILE A 154 -6.96 7.42 -18.71
CA ILE A 154 -6.28 7.56 -20.00
C ILE A 154 -7.26 7.40 -21.16
N ARG A 155 -8.14 6.39 -21.11
CA ARG A 155 -9.19 6.18 -22.12
C ARG A 155 -10.14 7.38 -22.22
N MET A 156 -10.53 7.97 -21.09
CA MET A 156 -11.32 9.21 -21.05
C MET A 156 -10.58 10.35 -21.75
N GLY A 157 -9.29 10.54 -21.48
CA GLY A 157 -8.48 11.57 -22.15
C GLY A 157 -8.43 11.40 -23.66
N GLN A 158 -8.32 10.16 -24.16
CA GLN A 158 -8.38 9.87 -25.60
C GLN A 158 -9.76 10.17 -26.19
N ASN A 159 -10.84 9.78 -25.52
CA ASN A 159 -12.21 10.01 -25.99
C ASN A 159 -12.57 11.50 -26.05
N LEU A 160 -12.06 12.30 -25.11
CA LEU A 160 -12.25 13.75 -25.06
C LEU A 160 -11.29 14.53 -25.97
N GLY A 161 -10.37 13.84 -26.67
CA GLY A 161 -9.38 14.48 -27.55
C GLY A 161 -8.25 15.19 -26.83
N HIS A 162 -8.08 14.97 -25.52
CA HIS A 162 -6.94 15.50 -24.76
C HIS A 162 -5.64 14.73 -24.97
N LEU A 163 -5.75 13.46 -25.35
CA LEU A 163 -4.65 12.56 -25.65
C LEU A 163 -4.80 12.01 -27.06
N GLU A 164 -3.67 11.70 -27.70
CA GLU A 164 -3.70 11.06 -29.01
C GLU A 164 -4.33 9.66 -28.95
N LYS A 165 -4.99 9.28 -30.04
CA LYS A 165 -5.49 7.92 -30.23
C LYS A 165 -4.31 6.97 -30.35
N GLY A 166 -4.51 5.70 -30.00
CA GLY A 166 -3.44 4.71 -29.97
C GLY A 166 -3.61 3.72 -28.83
N ASN A 167 -2.54 3.01 -28.47
CA ASN A 167 -2.60 1.97 -27.47
C ASN A 167 -2.76 2.54 -26.04
N THR A 168 -3.99 2.47 -25.50
CA THR A 168 -4.32 2.92 -24.14
C THR A 168 -3.45 2.24 -23.08
N ARG A 169 -3.10 0.96 -23.27
CA ARG A 169 -2.30 0.21 -22.31
C ARG A 169 -0.87 0.74 -22.21
N GLU A 170 -0.25 1.07 -23.35
CA GLU A 170 1.10 1.66 -23.38
C GLU A 170 1.10 3.03 -22.72
N LYS A 171 0.13 3.90 -23.05
CA LYS A 171 -0.04 5.21 -22.42
C LYS A 171 -0.29 5.10 -20.91
N THR A 172 -1.09 4.12 -20.47
CA THR A 172 -1.32 3.82 -19.04
C THR A 172 -0.03 3.37 -18.35
N LEU A 173 0.75 2.49 -18.97
CA LEU A 173 2.02 2.02 -18.42
C LEU A 173 3.05 3.15 -18.34
N ALA A 174 3.16 4.00 -19.36
CA ALA A 174 4.06 5.15 -19.35
C ALA A 174 3.69 6.15 -18.24
N SER A 175 2.40 6.45 -18.11
CA SER A 175 1.88 7.31 -17.03
C SER A 175 2.20 6.75 -15.65
N TRP A 176 1.92 5.45 -15.44
CA TRP A 176 2.18 4.80 -14.18
C TRP A 176 3.67 4.73 -13.88
N ALA A 177 4.51 4.34 -14.85
CA ALA A 177 5.96 4.21 -14.68
C ALA A 177 6.60 5.52 -14.20
N MET A 178 6.17 6.66 -14.75
CA MET A 178 6.73 7.95 -14.38
C MET A 178 6.40 8.35 -12.93
N ILE A 179 5.12 8.28 -12.53
CA ILE A 179 4.75 8.61 -11.14
C ILE A 179 5.23 7.57 -10.14
N HIS A 180 5.26 6.29 -10.54
CA HIS A 180 5.82 5.20 -9.77
C HIS A 180 7.31 5.40 -9.50
N GLY A 181 8.09 5.70 -10.54
CA GLY A 181 9.53 5.96 -10.41
C GLY A 181 9.82 7.08 -9.41
N ILE A 182 9.14 8.22 -9.54
CA ILE A 182 9.29 9.32 -8.59
C ILE A 182 8.92 8.89 -7.17
N ALA A 183 7.75 8.26 -6.99
CA ALA A 183 7.31 7.85 -5.65
C ALA A 183 8.28 6.85 -5.00
N MET A 184 8.87 5.93 -5.77
CA MET A 184 9.86 4.98 -5.28
C MET A 184 11.19 5.67 -4.91
N LEU A 185 11.64 6.67 -5.67
CA LEU A 185 12.83 7.45 -5.32
C LEU A 185 12.68 8.17 -3.97
N PHE A 186 11.50 8.72 -3.67
CA PHE A 186 11.19 9.28 -2.34
C PHE A 186 11.05 8.20 -1.27
N LEU A 187 10.42 7.07 -1.60
CA LEU A 187 10.25 5.96 -0.66
C LEU A 187 11.63 5.42 -0.23
N GLU A 188 12.57 5.32 -1.14
CA GLU A 188 13.95 4.87 -0.88
C GLU A 188 14.85 5.94 -0.27
N GLY A 189 14.36 7.17 -0.08
CA GLY A 189 15.15 8.28 0.46
C GLY A 189 16.23 8.82 -0.48
N ARG A 190 16.16 8.48 -1.78
CA ARG A 190 17.04 9.06 -2.81
C ARG A 190 16.67 10.49 -3.15
N LEU A 191 15.43 10.88 -2.86
CA LEU A 191 14.92 12.24 -2.91
C LEU A 191 14.41 12.63 -1.52
N GLN A 192 14.55 13.92 -1.19
CA GLN A 192 14.09 14.46 0.09
C GLN A 192 12.78 15.22 -0.07
N MET A 193 11.85 14.99 0.87
CA MET A 193 10.60 15.72 0.94
C MET A 193 10.89 17.20 1.23
N LYS A 194 10.24 18.08 0.46
CA LYS A 194 10.15 19.50 0.82
C LYS A 194 9.26 19.65 2.05
N ASN A 195 9.56 20.64 2.90
CA ASN A 195 8.77 20.91 4.11
C ASN A 195 7.38 21.49 3.80
N ASP A 196 7.16 22.07 2.62
CA ASP A 196 5.87 22.59 2.18
C ASP A 196 5.11 21.57 1.30
N ILE A 197 3.92 21.17 1.78
CA ILE A 197 3.04 20.24 1.09
C ILE A 197 2.55 20.78 -0.26
N LYS A 198 2.32 22.10 -0.39
CA LYS A 198 1.88 22.72 -1.64
C LYS A 198 2.98 22.70 -2.68
N GLU A 199 4.23 22.91 -2.27
CA GLU A 199 5.36 22.77 -3.17
C GLU A 199 5.55 21.32 -3.63
N MET A 200 5.31 20.35 -2.73
CA MET A 200 5.39 18.93 -3.07
C MET A 200 4.27 18.53 -4.04
N GLU A 201 3.03 18.96 -3.78
CA GLU A 201 1.92 18.71 -4.69
C GLU A 201 2.19 19.29 -6.07
N LYS A 202 2.63 20.56 -6.14
CA LYS A 202 3.00 21.20 -7.40
C LYS A 202 4.11 20.44 -8.13
N PHE A 203 5.14 19.99 -7.41
CA PHE A 203 6.21 19.19 -8.01
C PHE A 203 5.68 17.88 -8.62
N ILE A 204 4.85 17.15 -7.86
CA ILE A 204 4.28 15.88 -8.33
C ILE A 204 3.34 16.11 -9.52
N GLN A 205 2.53 17.17 -9.50
CA GLN A 205 1.67 17.53 -10.62
C GLN A 205 2.48 17.90 -11.86
N THR A 206 3.56 18.69 -11.73
CA THR A 206 4.46 19.03 -12.83
C THR A 206 5.09 17.78 -13.44
N VAL A 207 5.61 16.87 -12.63
CA VAL A 207 6.19 15.63 -13.17
C VAL A 207 5.11 14.78 -13.84
N THR A 208 3.93 14.64 -13.22
CA THR A 208 2.76 13.96 -13.80
C THR A 208 2.37 14.55 -15.17
N GLU A 209 2.47 15.87 -15.31
CA GLU A 209 2.20 16.58 -16.56
C GLU A 209 3.21 16.25 -17.67
N TYR A 210 4.46 15.90 -17.37
CA TYR A 210 5.42 15.49 -18.40
C TYR A 210 5.00 14.23 -19.15
N ALA A 211 4.42 13.22 -18.48
CA ALA A 211 3.83 12.08 -19.20
C ALA A 211 2.60 12.51 -20.00
N TYR A 212 1.76 13.40 -19.46
CA TYR A 212 0.62 13.92 -20.20
C TYR A 212 1.06 14.55 -21.53
N VAL A 213 2.05 15.43 -21.49
CA VAL A 213 2.62 16.08 -22.68
C VAL A 213 3.19 15.05 -23.64
N GLY A 214 4.00 14.09 -23.15
CA GLY A 214 4.57 13.03 -23.99
C GLY A 214 3.52 12.15 -24.66
N MET A 215 2.37 11.93 -24.03
CA MET A 215 1.26 11.16 -24.60
C MET A 215 0.38 11.94 -25.59
N LYS A 216 0.52 13.27 -25.66
CA LYS A 216 -0.25 14.18 -26.53
C LYS A 216 0.39 14.36 -27.92
N SER A 217 1.61 13.87 -28.12
CA SER A 217 2.40 14.16 -29.33
C SER A 217 2.86 12.89 -30.08
N VAL A 218 2.28 11.73 -29.74
CA VAL A 218 2.61 10.40 -30.27
C VAL A 218 1.36 9.56 -30.49
#